data_AF-A0A538KL34-F1
#
_entry.id   AF-A0A538KL34-F1
#
_cell.length_a   1.000
_cell.length_b   1.000
_cell.length_c   1.000
_cell.angle_alpha   90.00
_cell.angle_beta   90.00
_cell.angle_gamma   90.00
#
_symmetry.space_group_name_H-M   'P 1'
#
loop_
_entity.id
_entity.type
_entity.pdbx_description
1 polymer ?
#
loop_
_entity_poly.entity_id
_entity_poly.type
_entity_poly.pdbx_seq_one_letter_code
_entity_poly.pdbx_strand_id
1 'polypeptide(L)'
;MLSFRVPDDEAAELQRWAEALGVDRSELLRDALHRHLVALGAEHDADAWERAPLTDAERSLSEIADWGPAEEWADWHDAAR
;
A
#
# COMPACT_ATOMS: atom_id res chain seq x y z
N MET A 1 18.35 -16.15 -4.31
CA MET A 1 19.37 -15.29 -3.68
C MET A 1 19.73 -14.23 -4.71
N LEU A 2 19.43 -12.96 -4.45
CA LEU A 2 19.78 -11.84 -5.33
C LEU A 2 21.12 -11.28 -4.85
N SER A 3 22.06 -11.05 -5.76
CA SER A 3 23.34 -10.42 -5.45
C SER A 3 23.53 -9.22 -6.37
N PHE A 4 23.90 -8.09 -5.79
CA PHE A 4 24.15 -6.85 -6.51
C PHE A 4 25.30 -6.11 -5.83
N ARG A 5 25.96 -5.25 -6.60
CA ARG A 5 27.05 -4.42 -6.10
C ARG A 5 26.46 -3.18 -5.44
N VAL A 6 26.98 -2.85 -4.27
CA VAL A 6 26.62 -1.65 -3.51
C VAL A 6 27.93 -0.92 -3.18
N PRO A 7 27.94 0.42 -3.20
CA PRO A 7 29.05 1.21 -2.66
C PRO A 7 29.39 0.82 -1.21
N ASP A 8 30.67 0.89 -0.84
CA ASP A 8 31.13 0.43 0.48
C ASP A 8 30.55 1.27 1.64
N ASP A 9 30.32 2.56 1.40
CA ASP A 9 29.69 3.49 2.34
C ASP A 9 28.22 3.15 2.58
N GLU A 10 27.46 2.89 1.52
CA GLU A 10 26.07 2.42 1.60
C GLU A 10 25.99 1.05 2.28
N ALA A 11 26.92 0.13 2.00
CA ALA A 11 26.98 -1.17 2.66
C ALA A 11 27.25 -1.04 4.17
N ALA A 12 28.12 -0.10 4.56
CA ALA A 12 28.38 0.20 5.96
C ALA A 12 27.16 0.86 6.63
N GLU A 13 26.43 1.72 5.93
CA GLU A 13 25.20 2.33 6.43
C GLU A 13 24.08 1.31 6.65
N LEU A 14 23.88 0.41 5.68
CA LEU A 14 22.95 -0.71 5.81
C LEU A 14 23.26 -1.54 7.05
N GLN A 15 24.54 -1.85 7.30
CA GLN A 15 24.95 -2.61 8.48
C GLN A 15 24.62 -1.88 9.78
N ARG A 16 24.91 -0.58 9.87
CA ARG A 16 24.59 0.23 11.06
C ARG A 16 23.09 0.24 11.37
N TRP A 17 22.26 0.38 10.35
CA TRP A 17 20.80 0.38 10.53
C TRP A 17 20.26 -1.01 10.86
N ALA A 18 20.77 -2.07 10.25
CA ALA A 18 20.41 -3.44 10.59
C ALA A 18 20.71 -3.74 12.07
N GLU A 19 21.87 -3.33 12.56
CA GLU A 19 22.25 -3.44 13.98
C GLU A 19 21.35 -2.61 14.89
N ALA A 20 21.10 -1.34 14.55
CA ALA A 20 20.26 -0.45 15.34
C ALA A 20 18.80 -0.93 15.45
N LEU A 21 18.29 -1.56 14.39
CA LEU A 21 16.94 -2.11 14.32
C LEU A 21 16.85 -3.55 14.84
N GLY A 22 17.99 -4.22 15.06
CA GLY A 22 18.04 -5.62 15.51
C GLY A 22 17.53 -6.62 14.47
N VAL A 23 17.68 -6.32 13.18
CA VAL A 23 17.22 -7.15 12.06
C VAL A 23 18.36 -7.60 11.17
N ASP A 24 18.13 -8.63 10.34
CA ASP A 24 19.12 -9.05 9.35
C ASP A 24 19.17 -8.07 8.16
N ARG A 25 20.35 -7.94 7.53
CA ARG A 25 20.53 -7.12 6.33
C ARG A 25 19.57 -7.50 5.20
N SER A 26 19.33 -8.80 5.01
CA SER A 26 18.44 -9.28 3.96
C SER A 26 16.98 -8.97 4.25
N GLU A 27 16.60 -8.85 5.52
CA GLU A 27 15.28 -8.41 5.95
C GLU A 27 15.11 -6.92 5.66
N LEU A 28 16.07 -6.09 6.07
CA LEU A 28 16.04 -4.65 5.83
C LEU A 28 15.99 -4.31 4.32
N LEU A 29 16.80 -4.99 3.50
CA LEU A 29 16.78 -4.80 2.04
C LEU A 29 15.48 -5.28 1.40
N ARG A 30 14.89 -6.39 1.88
CA ARG A 30 13.63 -6.91 1.37
C ARG A 30 12.48 -5.96 1.65
N ASP A 31 12.44 -5.41 2.86
CA ASP A 31 11.45 -4.44 3.29
C ASP A 31 11.58 -3.12 2.51
N ALA A 32 12.81 -2.61 2.34
CA ALA A 32 13.07 -1.44 1.50
C ALA A 32 12.63 -1.65 0.04
N LEU A 33 12.98 -2.80 -0.56
CA LEU A 33 12.57 -3.16 -1.92
C LEU A 33 11.04 -3.24 -2.02
N HIS A 34 10.38 -3.88 -1.06
CA HIS A 34 8.93 -4.00 -1.05
C HIS A 34 8.25 -2.63 -1.03
N ARG A 35 8.68 -1.72 -0.12
CA ARG A 35 8.15 -0.35 -0.07
C ARG A 35 8.35 0.41 -1.37
N HIS A 36 9.53 0.27 -2.00
CA HIS A 36 9.80 0.94 -3.26
C HIS A 36 8.93 0.41 -4.41
N LEU A 37 8.73 -0.91 -4.49
CA LEU A 37 7.83 -1.51 -5.49
C LEU A 37 6.38 -1.08 -5.29
N VAL A 38 5.91 -0.98 -4.04
CA VAL A 38 4.58 -0.46 -3.73
C VAL A 38 4.43 1.00 -4.17
N ALA A 39 5.43 1.84 -3.91
CA ALA A 39 5.42 3.23 -4.34
C ALA A 39 5.35 3.37 -5.87
N LEU A 40 6.18 2.61 -6.60
CA LEU A 40 6.14 2.60 -8.07
C LEU A 40 4.79 2.11 -8.62
N GLY A 41 4.18 1.12 -7.97
CA GLY A 41 2.83 0.67 -8.33
C GLY A 41 1.78 1.75 -8.12
N ALA A 42 1.83 2.46 -6.99
CA ALA A 42 0.90 3.55 -6.69
C ALA A 42 1.06 4.74 -7.64
N GLU A 43 2.30 5.11 -8.00
CA GLU A 43 2.56 6.13 -9.03
C GLU A 43 1.96 5.74 -10.37
N HIS A 44 2.12 4.46 -10.77
CA HIS A 44 1.54 3.97 -12.00
C HIS A 44 0.00 3.98 -12.00
N ASP A 45 -0.61 3.62 -10.87
CA ASP A 45 -2.06 3.66 -10.70
C ASP A 45 -2.58 5.10 -10.74
N ALA A 46 -1.86 6.06 -10.15
CA ALA A 46 -2.20 7.48 -10.24
C ALA A 46 -2.15 7.97 -11.71
N ASP A 47 -1.08 7.64 -12.44
CA ASP A 47 -0.96 7.95 -13.87
C ASP A 47 -2.06 7.28 -14.72
N ALA A 48 -2.50 6.07 -14.33
CA ALA A 48 -3.60 5.39 -14.99
C ALA A 48 -4.94 6.11 -14.73
N TRP A 49 -5.18 6.54 -13.49
CA TRP A 49 -6.35 7.32 -13.11
C TRP A 49 -6.42 8.68 -13.81
N GLU A 50 -5.28 9.36 -14.01
CA GLU A 50 -5.24 10.60 -14.77
C GLU A 50 -5.56 10.40 -16.26
N ARG A 51 -5.09 9.28 -16.85
CA ARG A 51 -5.34 8.95 -18.26
C ARG A 51 -6.76 8.45 -18.53
N ALA A 52 -7.37 7.79 -17.56
CA ALA A 52 -8.72 7.27 -17.63
C ALA A 52 -9.49 7.70 -16.38
N PRO A 53 -9.88 8.99 -16.29
CA PRO A 53 -10.68 9.46 -15.18
C PRO A 53 -12.01 8.71 -15.15
N LEU A 54 -12.60 8.59 -13.95
CA LEU A 54 -13.91 7.97 -13.75
C LEU A 54 -14.92 8.47 -14.79
N THR A 55 -15.76 7.57 -15.27
CA THR A 55 -16.91 7.95 -16.10
C THR A 55 -17.93 8.71 -15.26
N ASP A 56 -18.87 9.41 -15.90
CA ASP A 56 -19.97 10.07 -15.18
C ASP A 56 -20.80 9.07 -14.38
N ALA A 57 -20.98 7.84 -14.91
CA ALA A 57 -21.68 6.78 -14.20
C ALA A 57 -20.93 6.36 -12.91
N GLU A 58 -19.61 6.21 -12.95
CA GLU A 58 -18.83 5.86 -11.77
C GLU A 58 -18.71 7.02 -10.77
N ARG A 59 -18.65 8.27 -11.25
CA ARG A 59 -18.73 9.45 -10.39
C ARG A 59 -20.05 9.54 -9.63
N SER A 60 -21.17 9.15 -10.25
CA SER A 60 -22.48 9.17 -9.59
C SER A 60 -22.55 8.28 -8.34
N LEU A 61 -21.68 7.26 -8.22
CA LEU A 61 -21.58 6.45 -6.99
C LEU A 61 -21.02 7.25 -5.80
N SER A 62 -20.23 8.30 -6.05
CA SER A 62 -19.72 9.20 -5.01
C SER A 62 -20.82 10.11 -4.47
N GLU A 63 -21.90 10.32 -5.21
CA GLU A 63 -23.08 11.07 -4.77
C GLU A 63 -23.94 10.28 -3.77
N ILE A 64 -23.74 8.95 -3.73
CA ILE A 64 -24.38 8.02 -2.77
C ILE A 64 -23.58 7.97 -1.46
N ALA A 65 -22.49 8.74 -1.31
CA ALA A 65 -21.57 8.68 -0.17
C ALA A 65 -22.19 9.09 1.19
N ASP A 66 -23.47 9.45 1.24
CA ASP A 66 -24.27 9.52 2.46
C ASP A 66 -24.68 8.10 2.91
N TRP A 67 -23.69 7.20 2.98
CA TRP A 67 -23.84 5.92 3.66
C TRP A 67 -24.01 6.28 5.13
N GLY A 68 -25.27 6.39 5.55
CA GLY A 68 -25.63 6.58 6.95
C GLY A 68 -24.91 5.55 7.84
N PRO A 69 -24.89 5.77 9.18
CA PRO A 69 -24.21 4.87 10.10
C PRO A 69 -24.60 3.42 9.78
N ALA A 70 -23.59 2.57 9.58
CA ALA A 70 -23.82 1.18 9.26
C ALA A 70 -24.74 0.58 10.34
N GLU A 71 -25.94 0.15 9.94
CA GLU A 71 -26.85 -0.56 10.84
C GLU A 71 -26.13 -1.76 11.43
N GLU A 72 -26.35 -2.02 12.72
CA GLU A 72 -25.76 -3.22 13.31
C GLU A 72 -26.41 -4.43 12.66
N TRP A 73 -25.61 -5.42 12.29
CA TRP A 73 -26.11 -6.63 11.61
C TRP A 73 -27.16 -7.39 12.46
N ALA A 74 -27.24 -7.08 13.76
CA ALA A 74 -28.26 -7.54 14.69
C ALA A 74 -29.68 -7.02 14.35
N ASP A 75 -29.81 -5.83 13.74
CA ASP A 75 -31.11 -5.21 13.41
C ASP A 75 -31.82 -5.96 12.27
N TRP A 76 -31.08 -6.72 11.46
CA TRP A 76 -31.61 -7.50 10.33
C TRP A 76 -32.17 -8.86 10.75
N HIS A 77 -31.97 -9.29 12.00
CA HIS A 77 -32.44 -10.59 12.49
C HIS A 77 -33.98 -10.66 12.60
N ASP A 78 -34.67 -9.54 12.75
CA ASP A 78 -36.13 -9.50 12.84
C ASP A 78 -36.84 -9.35 11.49
N ALA A 79 -36.13 -9.00 10.41
CA ALA A 79 -36.69 -8.82 9.07
C ALA A 79 -36.96 -10.15 8.32
N ALA A 80 -36.46 -11.27 8.85
CA ALA A 80 -36.60 -12.61 8.26
C ALA A 80 -37.63 -13.51 8.98
N ARG A 81 -38.46 -12.94 9.87
CA ARG A 81 -39.50 -13.66 10.61
C ARG A 81 -40.90 -13.21 10.18
#